data_AF-F2TDN3-F1
#
_entry.id   AF-F2TDN3-F1
#
_cell.length_a   1.000
_cell.length_b   1.000
_cell.length_c   1.000
_cell.angle_alpha   90.00
_cell.angle_beta   90.00
_cell.angle_gamma   90.00
#
_symmetry.space_group_name_H-M   'P 1'
#
loop_
_entity.id
_entity.type
_entity.pdbx_description
1 polymer ?
#
loop_
_entity_poly.entity_id
_entity_poly.type
_entity_poly.pdbx_seq_one_letter_code
_entity_poly.pdbx_strand_id
1 'polypeptide(L)'
;MEKHSLKDYYVKASEALTRRVGKLSRGIKRSRRKETVQVSYQDGLPPFFNLSDDVIYYLIKAIPPADGAALAVTCKAIWFIIGGSPGVRKLIENKKDRVSLLARLEIFFPQHVLCHQCAVFHRRQKLNRHISFQPRPCDEVNRPIKFWDCFYHLPFSLAKEVMNRHRYGKDYGCPISEIGCCAGELGCPEHFRFRRLFGSAKIVNGNLVLQTDQYAVLCGKEGPVLPSANFFHSRNGTFPTLLFSKIRGKRECTFMRCPDCSSEFRLLVDRVEGKNLVRQRITTWINAGACETPYDPQWISAAGCQCAGLRDCHRITPEDSLYLSHYNDRPPSDQKRGFLNLSWRDFRPDPFLFGISF
;
A
#
# COMPACT_ATOMS: atom_id res chain seq x y z
N MET A 1 -5.01 21.81 33.13
CA MET A 1 -6.23 20.99 33.31
C MET A 1 -5.98 19.61 32.75
N GLU A 2 -6.06 18.61 33.63
CA GLU A 2 -5.42 17.30 33.50
C GLU A 2 -6.13 16.34 32.54
N LYS A 3 -5.35 15.65 31.70
CA LYS A 3 -5.81 14.55 30.83
C LYS A 3 -6.45 13.36 31.58
N HIS A 4 -6.28 13.28 32.91
CA HIS A 4 -6.95 12.29 33.76
C HIS A 4 -8.47 12.56 33.89
N SER A 5 -8.93 13.81 33.76
CA SER A 5 -10.33 14.19 33.96
C SER A 5 -11.27 13.67 32.86
N LEU A 6 -10.85 13.70 31.58
CA LEU A 6 -11.70 13.35 30.44
C LEU A 6 -11.99 11.85 30.34
N LYS A 7 -11.01 11.00 30.67
CA LYS A 7 -11.17 9.55 30.64
C LYS A 7 -12.14 9.08 31.72
N ASP A 8 -11.98 9.57 32.94
CA ASP A 8 -12.87 9.24 34.06
C ASP A 8 -14.29 9.81 33.82
N TYR A 9 -14.38 10.94 33.13
CA TYR A 9 -15.65 11.54 32.69
C TYR A 9 -16.41 10.67 31.68
N TYR A 10 -15.74 10.18 30.63
CA TYR A 10 -16.38 9.28 29.65
C TYR A 10 -16.78 7.93 30.26
N VAL A 11 -15.97 7.40 31.18
CA VAL A 11 -16.29 6.17 31.93
C VAL A 11 -17.55 6.37 32.77
N LYS A 12 -17.62 7.44 33.58
CA LYS A 12 -18.81 7.76 34.39
C LYS A 12 -20.07 7.97 33.54
N ALA A 13 -19.95 8.64 32.39
CA ALA A 13 -21.07 8.85 31.47
C ALA A 13 -21.57 7.54 30.84
N SER A 14 -20.66 6.67 30.40
CA SER A 14 -20.97 5.34 29.88
C SER A 14 -21.66 4.45 30.93
N GLU A 15 -21.21 4.51 32.18
CA GLU A 15 -21.81 3.81 33.30
C GLU A 15 -23.22 4.32 33.67
N ALA A 16 -23.45 5.64 33.60
CA ALA A 16 -24.76 6.23 33.87
C ALA A 16 -25.82 5.78 32.84
N LEU A 17 -25.47 5.76 31.55
CA LEU A 17 -26.33 5.21 30.51
C LEU A 17 -26.56 3.72 30.65
N THR A 18 -25.51 2.96 30.99
CA THR A 18 -25.64 1.51 31.22
C THR A 18 -26.59 1.24 32.38
N ARG A 19 -26.60 2.08 33.43
CA ARG A 19 -27.58 2.03 34.52
C ARG A 19 -28.99 2.39 34.07
N ARG A 20 -29.18 3.38 33.18
CA ARG A 20 -30.48 3.71 32.58
C ARG A 20 -31.07 2.52 31.80
N VAL A 21 -30.24 1.86 30.97
CA VAL A 21 -30.64 0.65 30.24
C VAL A 21 -30.86 -0.55 31.18
N GLY A 22 -30.05 -0.69 32.23
CA GLY A 22 -30.22 -1.73 33.26
C GLY A 22 -31.51 -1.60 34.07
N LYS A 23 -31.98 -0.36 34.31
CA LYS A 23 -33.29 -0.09 34.91
C LYS A 23 -34.43 -0.42 33.95
N LEU A 24 -34.27 -0.11 32.67
CA LEU A 24 -35.24 -0.49 31.63
C LEU A 24 -35.33 -2.02 31.49
N SER A 25 -34.21 -2.76 31.48
CA SER A 25 -34.22 -4.23 31.37
C SER A 25 -34.77 -4.95 32.61
N ARG A 26 -34.59 -4.40 33.82
CA ARG A 26 -35.28 -4.87 35.04
C ARG A 26 -36.77 -4.49 35.09
N GLY A 27 -37.18 -3.46 34.34
CA GLY A 27 -38.57 -3.03 34.18
C GLY A 27 -39.36 -3.80 33.12
N ILE A 28 -38.72 -4.63 32.28
CA ILE A 28 -39.39 -5.50 31.31
C ILE A 28 -39.91 -6.76 32.02
N LYS A 29 -40.79 -6.59 33.00
CA LYS A 29 -41.93 -7.50 33.15
C LYS A 29 -43.03 -6.92 32.29
N ARG A 30 -43.47 -7.68 31.28
CA ARG A 30 -44.54 -7.33 30.32
C ARG A 30 -45.66 -6.54 30.99
N SER A 31 -45.66 -5.22 30.82
CA SER A 31 -46.83 -4.37 31.04
C SER A 31 -46.78 -3.24 30.02
N ARG A 32 -47.76 -3.25 29.10
CA ARG A 32 -48.03 -2.15 28.20
C ARG A 32 -48.57 -0.99 29.04
N ARG A 33 -47.69 -0.11 29.51
CA ARG A 33 -48.08 1.25 29.90
C ARG A 33 -47.05 2.21 29.32
N LYS A 34 -47.49 3.06 28.39
CA LYS A 34 -46.76 4.23 27.93
C LYS A 34 -46.75 5.23 29.09
N GLU A 35 -45.84 5.07 30.03
CA GLU A 35 -45.46 6.15 30.93
C GLU A 35 -44.30 6.88 30.27
N THR A 36 -44.55 8.13 29.87
CA THR A 36 -43.54 9.09 29.45
C THR A 36 -42.67 9.37 30.67
N VAL A 37 -41.60 8.58 30.84
CA VAL A 37 -40.60 8.82 31.88
C VAL A 37 -39.90 10.14 31.52
N GLN A 38 -40.25 11.20 32.21
CA GLN A 38 -39.45 12.43 32.21
C GLN A 38 -38.07 12.08 32.76
N VAL A 39 -37.07 12.06 31.89
CA VAL A 39 -35.68 11.89 32.29
C VAL A 39 -35.25 13.21 32.95
N SER A 40 -35.17 13.22 34.27
CA SER A 40 -34.64 14.36 35.01
C SER A 40 -33.22 14.64 34.54
N TYR A 41 -32.93 15.89 34.20
CA TYR A 41 -31.58 16.35 33.84
C TYR A 41 -30.61 15.94 34.95
N GLN A 42 -29.66 15.06 34.65
CA GLN A 42 -28.62 14.69 35.61
C GLN A 42 -27.47 15.69 35.46
N ASP A 43 -27.41 16.65 36.37
CA ASP A 43 -26.34 17.64 36.42
C ASP A 43 -24.97 16.95 36.41
N GLY A 44 -24.11 17.35 35.47
CA GLY A 44 -22.74 16.84 35.30
C GLY A 44 -22.53 15.78 34.23
N LEU A 45 -23.57 15.25 33.56
CA LEU A 45 -23.42 14.37 32.39
C LEU A 45 -23.31 15.17 31.07
N PRO A 46 -22.57 14.66 30.06
CA PRO A 46 -22.53 15.28 28.74
C PRO A 46 -23.95 15.47 28.16
N PRO A 47 -24.26 16.63 27.54
CA PRO A 47 -25.61 16.93 27.01
C PRO A 47 -26.16 15.85 26.08
N PHE A 48 -25.29 15.19 25.32
CA PHE A 48 -25.65 14.10 24.41
C PHE A 48 -26.38 12.93 25.11
N PHE A 49 -26.06 12.67 26.39
CA PHE A 49 -26.62 11.55 27.14
C PHE A 49 -27.89 11.90 27.92
N ASN A 50 -28.28 13.18 27.91
CA ASN A 50 -29.56 13.66 28.40
C ASN A 50 -30.65 13.62 27.32
N LEU A 51 -30.30 13.28 26.07
CA LEU A 51 -31.25 13.10 24.99
C LEU A 51 -32.17 11.88 25.25
N SER A 52 -33.38 11.93 24.71
CA SER A 52 -34.28 10.77 24.70
C SER A 52 -33.77 9.72 23.72
N ASP A 53 -34.17 8.46 23.95
CA ASP A 53 -33.75 7.33 23.13
C ASP A 53 -34.20 7.52 21.66
N ASP A 54 -35.38 8.11 21.44
CA ASP A 54 -35.91 8.44 20.11
C ASP A 54 -35.07 9.49 19.38
N VAL A 55 -34.61 10.53 20.09
CA VAL A 55 -33.74 11.56 19.51
C VAL A 55 -32.38 10.97 19.14
N ILE A 56 -31.79 10.15 20.02
CA ILE A 56 -30.53 9.45 19.73
C ILE A 56 -30.70 8.52 18.52
N TYR A 57 -31.79 7.76 18.45
CA TYR A 57 -32.10 6.91 17.31
C TYR A 57 -32.22 7.71 16.01
N TYR A 58 -32.94 8.84 16.04
CA TYR A 58 -33.08 9.72 14.88
C TYR A 58 -31.73 10.29 14.42
N LEU A 59 -30.90 10.75 15.36
CA LEU A 59 -29.55 11.26 15.06
C LEU A 59 -28.69 10.21 14.35
N ILE A 60 -28.69 8.96 14.84
CA ILE A 60 -27.93 7.86 14.22
C ILE A 60 -28.42 7.55 12.82
N LYS A 61 -29.72 7.68 12.56
CA LYS A 61 -30.33 7.46 11.24
C LYS A 61 -30.15 8.64 10.29
N ALA A 62 -29.88 9.84 10.81
CA ALA A 62 -29.70 11.05 10.01
C ALA A 62 -28.25 11.23 9.48
N ILE A 63 -27.26 10.63 10.13
CA ILE A 63 -25.86 10.67 9.71
C ILE A 63 -25.51 9.50 8.77
N PRO A 64 -24.38 9.54 8.04
CA PRO A 64 -23.97 8.44 7.17
C PRO A 64 -23.98 7.09 7.91
N PRO A 65 -24.45 5.99 7.29
CA PRO A 65 -24.73 4.76 8.03
C PRO A 65 -23.51 4.16 8.75
N ALA A 66 -22.32 4.30 8.15
CA ALA A 66 -21.05 3.90 8.77
C ALA A 66 -20.72 4.72 10.03
N ASP A 67 -21.02 6.02 10.04
CA ASP A 67 -20.80 6.91 11.18
C ASP A 67 -21.82 6.64 12.28
N GLY A 68 -23.08 6.40 11.90
CA GLY A 68 -24.13 5.93 12.82
C GLY A 68 -23.75 4.61 13.50
N ALA A 69 -23.24 3.65 12.73
CA ALA A 69 -22.75 2.38 13.27
C ALA A 69 -21.51 2.56 14.16
N ALA A 70 -20.58 3.43 13.78
CA ALA A 70 -19.39 3.74 14.58
C ALA A 70 -19.78 4.36 15.93
N LEU A 71 -20.67 5.35 15.91
CA LEU A 71 -21.22 5.96 17.12
C LEU A 71 -21.91 4.91 18.00
N ALA A 72 -22.74 4.05 17.41
CA ALA A 72 -23.43 3.02 18.17
C ALA A 72 -22.50 2.03 18.89
N VAL A 73 -21.35 1.66 18.31
CA VAL A 73 -20.42 0.72 18.94
C VAL A 73 -19.53 1.37 20.01
N THR A 74 -19.48 2.70 20.13
CA THR A 74 -18.71 3.39 21.19
C THR A 74 -19.37 3.27 22.56
N CYS A 75 -20.68 3.07 22.64
CA CYS A 75 -21.43 3.06 23.89
C CYS A 75 -22.47 1.95 23.92
N LYS A 76 -22.46 1.15 24.99
CA LYS A 76 -23.39 0.03 25.19
C LYS A 76 -24.86 0.47 25.15
N ALA A 77 -25.18 1.67 25.64
CA ALA A 77 -26.56 2.15 25.62
C ALA A 77 -27.02 2.57 24.22
N ILE A 78 -26.17 3.26 23.46
CA ILE A 78 -26.48 3.60 22.07
C ILE A 78 -26.63 2.33 21.24
N TRP A 79 -25.76 1.34 21.47
CA TRP A 79 -25.88 0.01 20.87
C TRP A 79 -27.24 -0.64 21.17
N PHE A 80 -27.76 -0.55 22.40
CA PHE A 80 -29.09 -1.07 22.72
C PHE A 80 -30.24 -0.26 22.08
N ILE A 81 -30.14 1.07 22.04
CA ILE A 81 -31.15 1.96 21.42
C ILE A 81 -31.42 1.57 19.97
N ILE A 82 -30.36 1.24 19.21
CA ILE A 82 -30.52 0.83 17.81
C ILE A 82 -30.93 -0.63 17.62
N GLY A 83 -31.09 -1.40 18.71
CA GLY A 83 -31.45 -2.82 18.66
C GLY A 83 -30.26 -3.78 18.58
N GLY A 84 -29.08 -3.37 19.07
CA GLY A 84 -27.89 -4.21 19.20
C GLY A 84 -27.25 -4.60 17.87
N SER A 85 -26.68 -5.82 17.80
CA SER A 85 -26.05 -6.35 16.59
C SER A 85 -26.95 -6.33 15.35
N PRO A 86 -28.25 -6.69 15.42
CA PRO A 86 -29.18 -6.53 14.30
C PRO A 86 -29.31 -5.07 13.83
N GLY A 87 -29.38 -4.12 14.76
CA GLY A 87 -29.43 -2.69 14.48
C GLY A 87 -28.22 -2.18 13.73
N VAL A 88 -27.02 -2.53 14.22
CA VAL A 88 -25.75 -2.19 13.55
C VAL A 88 -25.71 -2.82 12.17
N ARG A 89 -26.05 -4.11 12.05
CA ARG A 89 -26.06 -4.82 10.77
C ARG A 89 -26.97 -4.15 9.75
N LYS A 90 -28.13 -3.64 10.19
CA LYS A 90 -29.07 -2.89 9.36
C LYS A 90 -28.51 -1.55 8.87
N LEU A 91 -27.66 -0.89 9.65
CA LEU A 91 -26.98 0.34 9.22
C LEU A 91 -25.90 0.05 8.17
N ILE A 92 -25.20 -1.08 8.28
CA ILE A 92 -24.10 -1.46 7.38
C ILE A 92 -24.46 -2.65 6.48
N GLU A 93 -25.69 -2.67 5.96
CA GLU A 93 -26.15 -3.69 4.99
C GLU A 93 -25.36 -3.59 3.69
N ASN A 94 -25.07 -2.36 3.26
CA ASN A 94 -24.22 -2.12 2.10
C ASN A 94 -22.75 -2.42 2.44
N LYS A 95 -22.08 -3.15 1.54
CA LYS A 95 -20.65 -3.44 1.61
C LYS A 95 -19.79 -2.17 1.77
N LYS A 96 -20.12 -1.08 1.07
CA LYS A 96 -19.41 0.20 1.14
C LYS A 96 -19.45 0.79 2.55
N ASP A 97 -20.63 0.82 3.17
CA ASP A 97 -20.81 1.33 4.54
C ASP A 97 -20.13 0.44 5.56
N ARG A 98 -20.18 -0.89 5.36
CA ARG A 98 -19.44 -1.84 6.18
C ARG A 98 -17.93 -1.60 6.10
N VAL A 99 -17.37 -1.44 4.90
CA VAL A 99 -15.94 -1.15 4.71
C VAL A 99 -15.57 0.18 5.38
N SER A 100 -16.41 1.21 5.23
CA SER A 100 -16.20 2.52 5.85
C SER A 100 -16.18 2.43 7.39
N LEU A 101 -17.11 1.69 7.99
CA LEU A 101 -17.10 1.41 9.44
C LEU A 101 -15.81 0.67 9.85
N LEU A 102 -15.44 -0.39 9.14
CA LEU A 102 -14.25 -1.17 9.47
C LEU A 102 -12.97 -0.34 9.33
N ALA A 103 -12.89 0.60 8.37
CA ALA A 103 -11.75 1.50 8.24
C ALA A 103 -11.55 2.35 9.51
N ARG A 104 -12.65 2.81 10.13
CA ARG A 104 -12.61 3.54 11.41
C ARG A 104 -12.16 2.67 12.57
N LEU A 105 -12.52 1.39 12.54
CA LEU A 105 -12.19 0.44 13.58
C LEU A 105 -10.80 -0.18 13.44
N GLU A 106 -10.13 -0.03 12.29
CA GLU A 106 -8.85 -0.67 11.98
C GLU A 106 -7.76 -0.35 13.02
N ILE A 107 -7.77 0.87 13.57
CA ILE A 107 -6.85 1.30 14.64
C ILE A 107 -6.98 0.48 15.94
N PHE A 108 -8.07 -0.26 16.15
CA PHE A 108 -8.21 -1.13 17.32
C PHE A 108 -7.70 -2.56 17.07
N PHE A 109 -7.24 -2.88 15.86
CA PHE A 109 -6.81 -4.22 15.45
C PHE A 109 -5.39 -4.23 14.86
N PRO A 110 -4.33 -4.00 15.65
CA PRO A 110 -2.93 -3.88 15.17
C PRO A 110 -2.39 -5.12 14.43
N GLN A 111 -2.96 -6.29 14.71
CA GLN A 111 -2.57 -7.57 14.09
C GLN A 111 -3.41 -7.92 12.85
N HIS A 112 -4.24 -6.99 12.39
CA HIS A 112 -5.10 -7.18 11.22
C HIS A 112 -4.99 -6.00 10.25
N VAL A 113 -5.38 -6.25 9.01
CA VAL A 113 -5.49 -5.24 7.95
C VAL A 113 -6.88 -5.33 7.32
N LEU A 114 -7.49 -4.17 7.04
CA LEU A 114 -8.79 -4.12 6.38
C LEU A 114 -8.68 -4.58 4.92
N CYS A 115 -9.44 -5.62 4.57
CA CYS A 115 -9.67 -5.98 3.18
C CYS A 115 -10.93 -5.30 2.64
N HIS A 116 -10.77 -4.37 1.69
CA HIS A 116 -11.88 -3.66 1.05
C HIS A 116 -12.73 -4.57 0.16
N GLN A 117 -12.14 -5.66 -0.35
CA GLN A 117 -12.85 -6.63 -1.19
C GLN A 117 -13.68 -7.62 -0.37
N CYS A 118 -13.15 -8.12 0.75
CA CYS A 118 -13.88 -9.07 1.60
C CYS A 118 -14.74 -8.37 2.67
N ALA A 119 -14.54 -7.07 2.92
CA ALA A 119 -15.19 -6.32 3.99
C ALA A 119 -15.03 -6.98 5.37
N VAL A 120 -13.81 -7.44 5.64
CA VAL A 120 -13.36 -8.06 6.89
C VAL A 120 -11.92 -7.67 7.21
N PHE A 121 -11.51 -7.93 8.45
CA PHE A 121 -10.13 -7.81 8.89
C PHE A 121 -9.37 -9.10 8.62
N HIS A 122 -8.39 -9.03 7.72
CA HIS A 122 -7.46 -10.12 7.47
C HIS A 122 -6.36 -10.10 8.52
N ARG A 123 -6.09 -11.25 9.16
CA ARG A 123 -4.93 -11.38 10.03
C ARG A 123 -3.66 -11.13 9.23
N ARG A 124 -2.76 -10.30 9.74
CA ARG A 124 -1.50 -9.98 9.07
C ARG A 124 -0.66 -11.24 8.84
N GLN A 125 0.04 -11.27 7.71
CA GLN A 125 1.00 -12.34 7.43
C GLN A 125 2.30 -12.06 8.19
N LYS A 126 2.82 -13.06 8.88
CA LYS A 126 4.14 -12.95 9.52
C LYS A 126 5.20 -13.15 8.44
N LEU A 127 5.73 -12.04 7.95
CA LEU A 127 6.90 -12.06 7.08
C LEU A 127 8.14 -12.36 7.91
N ASN A 128 8.96 -13.25 7.41
CA ASN A 128 10.30 -13.50 7.93
C ASN A 128 11.23 -13.76 6.73
N ARG A 129 12.54 -13.83 6.96
CA ARG A 129 13.53 -13.98 5.88
C ARG A 129 13.33 -15.21 4.99
N HIS A 130 12.50 -16.17 5.38
CA HIS A 130 12.25 -17.42 4.66
C HIS A 130 10.81 -17.55 4.13
N ILE A 131 9.90 -16.64 4.52
CA ILE A 131 8.50 -16.67 4.13
C ILE A 131 8.18 -15.35 3.43
N SER A 132 8.19 -15.42 2.10
CA SER A 132 7.74 -14.34 1.23
C SER A 132 6.26 -14.04 1.46
N PHE A 133 5.87 -12.79 1.18
CA PHE A 133 4.46 -12.41 1.17
C PHE A 133 3.68 -13.26 0.17
N GLN A 134 2.60 -13.89 0.62
CA GLN A 134 1.76 -14.74 -0.22
C GLN A 134 0.47 -13.98 -0.52
N PRO A 135 0.31 -13.43 -1.74
CA PRO A 135 -0.88 -12.65 -2.09
C PRO A 135 -2.13 -13.50 -1.95
N ARG A 136 -3.17 -12.91 -1.35
CA ARG A 136 -4.48 -13.54 -1.27
C ARG A 136 -5.23 -13.32 -2.58
N PRO A 137 -6.25 -14.13 -2.90
CA PRO A 137 -7.10 -13.89 -4.07
C PRO A 137 -7.70 -12.47 -4.10
N CYS A 138 -8.00 -11.89 -2.94
CA CYS A 138 -8.50 -10.51 -2.84
C CYS A 138 -7.44 -9.43 -3.14
N ASP A 139 -6.15 -9.75 -3.05
CA ASP A 139 -5.06 -8.83 -3.38
C ASP A 139 -4.93 -8.67 -4.90
N GLU A 140 -5.14 -9.76 -5.65
CA GLU A 140 -5.15 -9.72 -7.11
C GLU A 140 -6.28 -8.81 -7.65
N VAL A 141 -7.45 -8.86 -7.02
CA VAL A 141 -8.58 -7.97 -7.36
C VAL A 141 -8.24 -6.49 -7.14
N ASN A 142 -7.36 -6.18 -6.17
CA ASN A 142 -6.90 -4.82 -5.89
C ASN A 142 -5.79 -4.35 -6.85
N ARG A 143 -5.45 -5.15 -7.88
CA ARG A 143 -4.42 -4.88 -8.89
C ARG A 143 -3.08 -4.57 -8.21
N PRO A 144 -2.27 -5.60 -7.87
CA PRO A 144 -0.97 -5.33 -7.28
C PRO A 144 -0.11 -4.50 -8.24
N ILE A 145 0.73 -3.62 -7.68
CA ILE A 145 1.72 -2.90 -8.47
C ILE A 145 2.78 -3.92 -8.90
N LYS A 146 2.86 -4.18 -10.20
CA LYS A 146 3.77 -5.18 -10.75
C LYS A 146 5.14 -4.56 -11.04
N PHE A 147 6.18 -5.30 -10.69
CA PHE A 147 7.56 -5.03 -11.04
C PHE A 147 8.12 -6.22 -11.80
N TRP A 148 8.78 -5.93 -12.94
CA TRP A 148 9.56 -6.90 -13.69
C TRP A 148 8.79 -8.21 -13.94
N ASP A 149 7.85 -8.09 -14.85
CA ASP A 149 6.91 -9.01 -15.52
C ASP A 149 6.21 -10.09 -14.73
N CYS A 150 6.88 -10.76 -13.81
CA CYS A 150 6.38 -11.90 -13.05
C CYS A 150 7.11 -12.09 -11.70
N PHE A 151 8.16 -11.33 -11.38
CA PHE A 151 9.07 -11.68 -10.28
C PHE A 151 8.75 -11.00 -8.96
N TYR A 152 8.17 -9.81 -8.98
CA TYR A 152 7.81 -9.12 -7.74
C TYR A 152 6.56 -8.27 -7.91
N HIS A 153 5.53 -8.60 -7.14
CA HIS A 153 4.28 -7.84 -7.09
C HIS A 153 4.19 -7.19 -5.72
N LEU A 154 3.71 -5.93 -5.66
CA LEU A 154 3.32 -5.28 -4.42
C LEU A 154 1.79 -5.26 -4.29
N PRO A 155 1.23 -6.19 -3.50
CA PRO A 155 -0.16 -6.17 -3.08
C PRO A 155 -0.54 -4.90 -2.33
N PHE A 156 -1.79 -4.47 -2.51
CA PHE A 156 -2.34 -3.35 -1.75
C PHE A 156 -2.30 -3.59 -0.24
N SER A 157 -2.58 -4.81 0.21
CA SER A 157 -2.54 -5.15 1.64
C SER A 157 -1.16 -4.95 2.25
N LEU A 158 -0.08 -5.34 1.55
CA LEU A 158 1.29 -5.12 1.99
C LEU A 158 1.63 -3.62 2.04
N ALA A 159 1.26 -2.87 1.00
CA ALA A 159 1.43 -1.41 0.98
C ALA A 159 0.68 -0.73 2.13
N LYS A 160 -0.57 -1.16 2.38
CA LYS A 160 -1.41 -0.67 3.48
C LYS A 160 -0.83 -1.02 4.85
N GLU A 161 -0.27 -2.21 5.05
CA GLU A 161 0.42 -2.57 6.30
C GLU A 161 1.62 -1.65 6.55
N VAL A 162 2.47 -1.40 5.55
CA VAL A 162 3.60 -0.45 5.69
C VAL A 162 3.10 0.95 6.06
N MET A 163 2.05 1.43 5.41
CA MET A 163 1.50 2.77 5.67
C MET A 163 0.77 2.86 7.00
N ASN A 164 0.07 1.82 7.45
CA ASN A 164 -0.53 1.77 8.78
C ASN A 164 0.53 1.79 9.87
N ARG A 165 1.66 1.09 9.69
CA ARG A 165 2.81 1.17 10.60
C ARG A 165 3.38 2.57 10.68
N HIS A 166 3.47 3.27 9.55
CA HIS A 166 3.92 4.66 9.51
C HIS A 166 2.97 5.61 10.25
N ARG A 167 1.66 5.45 10.07
CA ARG A 167 0.62 6.31 10.68
C ARG A 167 0.44 6.06 12.18
N TYR A 168 0.34 4.80 12.58
CA TYR A 168 -0.12 4.42 13.93
C TYR A 168 0.98 3.84 14.81
N GLY A 169 2.18 3.60 14.25
CA GLY A 169 3.34 3.10 14.98
C GLY A 169 3.67 1.62 14.70
N LYS A 170 4.73 1.15 15.35
CA LYS A 170 5.40 -0.13 15.02
C LYS A 170 4.50 -1.37 15.12
N ASP A 171 3.43 -1.32 15.91
CA ASP A 171 2.52 -2.45 16.13
C ASP A 171 1.51 -2.63 14.99
N TYR A 172 1.29 -1.61 14.16
CA TYR A 172 0.19 -1.54 13.19
C TYR A 172 0.55 -1.91 11.75
N GLY A 173 1.56 -2.75 11.56
CA GLY A 173 1.96 -3.19 10.23
C GLY A 173 3.39 -3.70 10.15
N CYS A 174 3.84 -3.97 8.93
CA CYS A 174 5.17 -4.48 8.66
C CYS A 174 6.16 -3.32 8.38
N PRO A 175 7.46 -3.51 8.64
CA PRO A 175 8.44 -2.48 8.31
C PRO A 175 8.54 -2.27 6.79
N ILE A 176 8.93 -1.06 6.37
CA ILE A 176 9.06 -0.73 4.94
C ILE A 176 10.11 -1.58 4.21
N SER A 177 11.06 -2.15 4.95
CA SER A 177 12.07 -3.09 4.42
C SER A 177 11.46 -4.36 3.83
N GLU A 178 10.23 -4.72 4.20
CA GLU A 178 9.53 -5.89 3.63
C GLU A 178 9.11 -5.69 2.17
N ILE A 179 9.08 -4.45 1.67
CA ILE A 179 8.87 -4.16 0.24
C ILE A 179 10.17 -4.36 -0.56
N GLY A 180 11.31 -4.45 0.13
CA GLY A 180 12.60 -4.64 -0.53
C GLY A 180 12.66 -5.93 -1.33
N CYS A 181 13.21 -5.87 -2.53
CA CYS A 181 13.45 -7.06 -3.35
C CYS A 181 14.82 -6.99 -4.03
N CYS A 182 15.42 -8.15 -4.27
CA CYS A 182 16.64 -8.28 -5.06
C CYS A 182 16.49 -9.51 -5.94
N ALA A 183 16.59 -9.32 -7.24
CA ALA A 183 16.53 -10.42 -8.20
C ALA A 183 17.63 -10.25 -9.24
N GLY A 184 18.13 -11.37 -9.76
CA GLY A 184 19.21 -11.37 -10.73
C GLY A 184 19.04 -12.50 -11.72
N GLU A 185 19.42 -12.24 -12.96
CA GLU A 185 19.37 -13.19 -14.06
C GLU A 185 20.71 -13.12 -14.81
N LEU A 186 21.29 -14.29 -15.11
CA LEU A 186 22.42 -14.40 -16.02
C LEU A 186 21.89 -14.48 -17.45
N GLY A 187 22.54 -13.78 -18.37
CA GLY A 187 22.02 -13.65 -19.72
C GLY A 187 22.60 -14.60 -20.74
N CYS A 188 21.90 -14.70 -21.86
CA CYS A 188 22.42 -15.29 -23.08
C CYS A 188 23.50 -14.35 -23.65
N PRO A 189 24.71 -14.85 -23.99
CA PRO A 189 25.83 -14.03 -24.48
C PRO A 189 25.51 -13.12 -25.67
N GLU A 190 24.43 -13.42 -26.40
CA GLU A 190 23.98 -12.68 -27.58
C GLU A 190 23.21 -11.39 -27.29
N HIS A 191 22.63 -11.24 -26.09
CA HIS A 191 21.73 -10.12 -25.78
C HIS A 191 22.19 -9.33 -24.56
N PHE A 192 22.59 -10.03 -23.48
CA PHE A 192 23.07 -9.39 -22.26
C PHE A 192 23.93 -10.37 -21.46
N ARG A 193 24.87 -9.86 -20.66
CA ARG A 193 25.73 -10.69 -19.80
C ARG A 193 25.06 -11.02 -18.48
N PHE A 194 24.45 -10.02 -17.86
CA PHE A 194 23.68 -10.19 -16.63
C PHE A 194 22.67 -9.06 -16.48
N ARG A 195 21.64 -9.32 -15.68
CA ARG A 195 20.63 -8.37 -15.23
C ARG A 195 20.46 -8.48 -13.73
N ARG A 196 20.25 -7.34 -13.07
CA ARG A 196 19.94 -7.28 -11.64
C ARG A 196 18.88 -6.21 -11.39
N LEU A 197 17.92 -6.53 -10.54
CA LEU A 197 16.89 -5.63 -10.05
C LEU A 197 17.08 -5.46 -8.55
N PHE A 198 17.06 -4.22 -8.08
CA PHE A 198 16.89 -3.88 -6.68
C PHE A 198 15.61 -3.06 -6.52
N GLY A 199 14.72 -3.51 -5.66
CA GLY A 199 13.54 -2.78 -5.23
C GLY A 199 13.72 -2.26 -3.81
N SER A 200 13.31 -1.03 -3.57
CA SER A 200 13.20 -0.45 -2.25
C SER A 200 12.01 0.51 -2.18
N ALA A 201 11.65 0.94 -0.98
CA ALA A 201 10.56 1.90 -0.79
C ALA A 201 10.93 2.94 0.26
N LYS A 202 10.35 4.13 0.12
CA LYS A 202 10.40 5.21 1.12
C LYS A 202 9.03 5.85 1.24
N ILE A 203 8.84 6.58 2.34
CA ILE A 203 7.66 7.42 2.51
C ILE A 203 8.10 8.86 2.29
N VAL A 204 7.50 9.52 1.30
CA VAL A 204 7.80 10.88 0.91
C VAL A 204 6.51 11.67 0.98
N ASN A 205 6.48 12.72 1.81
CA ASN A 205 5.30 13.58 2.02
C ASN A 205 4.01 12.78 2.31
N GLY A 206 4.10 11.74 3.15
CA GLY A 206 2.96 10.90 3.52
C GLY A 206 2.54 9.87 2.48
N ASN A 207 3.22 9.79 1.33
CA ASN A 207 2.95 8.80 0.29
C ASN A 207 4.02 7.71 0.23
N LEU A 208 3.60 6.48 -0.06
CA LEU A 208 4.50 5.36 -0.32
C LEU A 208 5.10 5.52 -1.73
N VAL A 209 6.41 5.70 -1.80
CA VAL A 209 7.16 5.78 -3.06
C VAL A 209 8.04 4.55 -3.19
N LEU A 210 7.87 3.85 -4.29
CA LEU A 210 8.62 2.65 -4.65
C LEU A 210 9.75 3.08 -5.58
N GLN A 211 10.96 2.61 -5.31
CA GLN A 211 12.09 2.76 -6.20
C GLN A 211 12.51 1.39 -6.71
N THR A 212 12.68 1.26 -8.02
CA THR A 212 13.42 0.13 -8.60
C THR A 212 14.66 0.62 -9.32
N ASP A 213 15.75 -0.11 -9.13
CA ASP A 213 17.02 0.08 -9.81
C ASP A 213 17.33 -1.19 -10.59
N GLN A 214 17.21 -1.11 -11.90
CA GLN A 214 17.54 -2.18 -12.82
C GLN A 214 18.90 -1.91 -13.43
N TYR A 215 19.78 -2.90 -13.38
CA TYR A 215 21.11 -2.87 -13.97
C TYR A 215 21.22 -3.97 -15.02
N ALA A 216 21.71 -3.62 -16.20
CA ALA A 216 21.99 -4.58 -17.27
C ALA A 216 23.33 -4.26 -17.93
N VAL A 217 24.04 -5.32 -18.34
CA VAL A 217 25.18 -5.19 -19.26
C VAL A 217 24.78 -5.84 -20.58
N LEU A 218 24.56 -5.01 -21.58
CA LEU A 218 24.10 -5.41 -22.91
C LEU A 218 25.29 -5.67 -23.82
N CYS A 219 25.19 -6.71 -24.63
CA CYS A 219 26.15 -6.97 -25.69
C CYS A 219 25.77 -6.13 -26.91
N GLY A 220 26.71 -5.34 -27.42
CA GLY A 220 26.52 -4.67 -28.70
C GLY A 220 26.63 -5.71 -29.80
N LYS A 221 25.58 -5.88 -30.60
CA LYS A 221 25.74 -6.33 -31.98
C LYS A 221 25.75 -5.07 -32.86
N GLU A 222 26.56 -5.07 -33.91
CA GLU A 222 26.54 -4.05 -34.97
C GLU A 222 25.25 -4.24 -35.78
N GLY A 223 24.12 -3.77 -35.24
CA GLY A 223 22.83 -3.88 -35.91
C GLY A 223 21.68 -3.92 -34.91
N PRO A 224 20.50 -3.38 -35.27
CA PRO A 224 19.33 -3.45 -34.44
C PRO A 224 18.88 -4.91 -34.31
N VAL A 225 19.25 -5.60 -33.24
CA VAL A 225 18.44 -6.73 -32.77
C VAL A 225 17.21 -6.11 -32.14
N LEU A 226 16.23 -5.79 -32.98
CA LEU A 226 14.86 -5.71 -32.52
C LEU A 226 14.49 -7.13 -32.07
N PRO A 227 14.17 -7.40 -30.80
CA PRO A 227 13.09 -8.35 -30.58
C PRO A 227 11.92 -7.78 -31.37
N SER A 228 11.29 -8.62 -32.19
CA SER A 228 10.17 -8.24 -33.06
C SER A 228 9.20 -7.30 -32.33
N ALA A 229 8.60 -6.37 -33.07
CA ALA A 229 7.76 -5.28 -32.57
C ALA A 229 6.59 -5.71 -31.63
N ASN A 230 6.37 -7.01 -31.46
CA ASN A 230 5.37 -7.62 -30.60
C ASN A 230 5.78 -7.74 -29.12
N PHE A 231 7.01 -7.39 -28.75
CA PHE A 231 7.49 -7.50 -27.35
C PHE A 231 7.40 -6.19 -26.54
N PHE A 232 6.93 -5.08 -27.11
CA PHE A 232 6.99 -3.74 -26.50
C PHE A 232 5.85 -3.38 -25.54
N HIS A 233 5.33 -4.34 -24.77
CA HIS A 233 4.17 -4.10 -23.93
C HIS A 233 4.36 -4.56 -22.50
N SER A 234 4.84 -3.64 -21.66
CA SER A 234 4.26 -3.21 -20.39
C SER A 234 5.37 -2.86 -19.38
N ARG A 235 5.01 -2.32 -18.21
CA ARG A 235 5.84 -2.46 -16.99
C ARG A 235 6.28 -3.92 -16.73
N ASN A 236 5.62 -4.85 -17.45
CA ASN A 236 5.78 -6.28 -17.53
C ASN A 236 6.41 -6.74 -18.86
N GLY A 237 7.41 -6.04 -19.42
CA GLY A 237 8.41 -6.79 -20.17
C GLY A 237 8.86 -6.25 -21.48
N THR A 238 9.66 -5.21 -21.41
CA THR A 238 10.85 -5.11 -22.25
C THR A 238 11.65 -3.97 -21.68
N PHE A 239 12.92 -4.22 -21.42
CA PHE A 239 13.86 -3.12 -21.27
C PHE A 239 13.66 -2.22 -22.50
N PRO A 240 13.53 -0.89 -22.34
CA PRO A 240 13.87 -0.02 -23.44
C PRO A 240 15.34 -0.29 -23.71
N THR A 241 15.63 -1.27 -24.57
CA THR A 241 16.93 -1.43 -25.19
C THR A 241 17.04 -0.16 -25.99
N LEU A 242 17.67 0.87 -25.41
CA LEU A 242 18.16 1.98 -26.20
C LEU A 242 19.02 1.32 -27.25
N LEU A 243 18.58 1.45 -28.50
CA LEU A 243 19.33 0.98 -29.64
C LEU A 243 20.75 1.53 -29.50
N PHE A 244 21.73 0.64 -29.55
CA PHE A 244 23.17 0.98 -29.53
C PHE A 244 23.50 2.15 -30.47
N SER A 245 22.76 2.25 -31.58
CA SER A 245 22.86 3.26 -32.63
C SER A 245 22.37 4.66 -32.25
N LYS A 246 21.61 4.84 -31.16
CA LYS A 246 21.13 6.15 -30.72
C LYS A 246 22.04 6.82 -29.69
N ILE A 247 22.98 6.08 -29.10
CA ILE A 247 23.95 6.62 -28.14
C ILE A 247 25.04 7.34 -28.93
N ARG A 248 25.14 8.66 -28.79
CA ARG A 248 26.18 9.47 -29.46
C ARG A 248 27.39 9.69 -28.55
N GLY A 249 27.21 9.64 -27.23
CA GLY A 249 28.27 9.92 -26.23
C GLY A 249 28.86 8.69 -25.52
N LYS A 250 29.90 8.92 -24.69
CA LYS A 250 30.47 7.91 -23.77
C LYS A 250 29.49 7.55 -22.65
N ARG A 251 28.67 8.52 -22.23
CA ARG A 251 27.66 8.43 -21.17
C ARG A 251 26.46 9.29 -21.51
N GLU A 252 25.27 8.74 -21.36
CA GLU A 252 24.00 9.44 -21.53
C GLU A 252 23.13 9.24 -20.29
N CYS A 253 22.49 10.32 -19.82
CA CYS A 253 21.54 10.29 -18.72
C CYS A 253 20.26 11.01 -19.17
N THR A 254 19.13 10.34 -19.10
CA THR A 254 17.83 10.93 -19.45
C THR A 254 16.85 10.72 -18.32
N PHE A 255 16.12 11.77 -17.96
CA PHE A 255 15.02 11.73 -17.02
C PHE A 255 13.69 11.92 -17.76
N MET A 256 12.68 11.18 -17.32
CA MET A 256 11.36 11.16 -17.95
C MET A 256 10.28 11.05 -16.88
N ARG A 257 9.10 11.60 -17.17
CA ARG A 257 7.91 11.44 -16.34
C ARG A 257 6.73 10.94 -17.18
N CYS A 258 6.03 9.94 -16.66
CA CYS A 258 4.81 9.42 -17.27
C CYS A 258 3.65 10.43 -17.04
N PRO A 259 2.89 10.80 -18.08
CA PRO A 259 1.77 11.72 -17.93
C PRO A 259 0.60 11.13 -17.13
N ASP A 260 0.41 9.80 -17.14
CA ASP A 260 -0.78 9.17 -16.54
C ASP A 260 -0.63 8.90 -15.05
N CYS A 261 0.49 8.31 -14.64
CA CYS A 261 0.73 7.93 -13.24
C CYS A 261 1.75 8.81 -12.52
N SER A 262 2.35 9.78 -13.23
CA SER A 262 3.42 10.66 -12.71
C SER A 262 4.67 9.91 -12.23
N SER A 263 4.82 8.62 -12.57
CA SER A 263 6.05 7.87 -12.32
C SER A 263 7.21 8.53 -13.04
N GLU A 264 8.35 8.60 -12.35
CA GLU A 264 9.58 9.14 -12.90
C GLU A 264 10.55 8.02 -13.24
N PHE A 265 11.30 8.22 -14.31
CA PHE A 265 12.28 7.29 -14.81
C PHE A 265 13.58 8.03 -15.02
N ARG A 266 14.66 7.35 -14.70
CA ARG A 266 16.00 7.78 -15.08
C ARG A 266 16.70 6.64 -15.77
N LEU A 267 17.19 6.93 -16.96
CA LEU A 267 17.94 6.03 -17.80
C LEU A 267 19.37 6.52 -17.88
N LEU A 268 20.29 5.75 -17.30
CA LEU A 268 21.73 5.94 -17.42
C LEU A 268 22.29 4.88 -18.37
N VAL A 269 23.08 5.32 -19.35
CA VAL A 269 23.73 4.45 -20.31
C VAL A 269 25.20 4.83 -20.44
N ASP A 270 26.09 3.87 -20.22
CA ASP A 270 27.54 4.05 -20.33
C ASP A 270 28.12 3.03 -21.32
N ARG A 271 28.89 3.49 -22.31
CA ARG A 271 29.68 2.60 -23.19
C ARG A 271 30.93 2.13 -22.44
N VAL A 272 31.23 0.84 -22.55
CA VAL A 272 32.45 0.28 -21.94
C VAL A 272 33.60 0.41 -22.94
N GLU A 273 34.62 1.20 -22.59
CA GLU A 273 35.79 1.41 -23.47
C GLU A 273 36.49 0.09 -23.82
N GLY A 274 36.87 -0.03 -25.10
CA GLY A 274 37.55 -1.20 -25.65
C GLY A 274 36.69 -2.47 -25.74
N LYS A 275 35.38 -2.39 -25.47
CA LYS A 275 34.47 -3.55 -25.53
C LYS A 275 33.18 -3.16 -26.25
N ASN A 276 32.61 -4.10 -27.00
CA ASN A 276 31.27 -3.93 -27.57
C ASN A 276 30.19 -4.18 -26.51
N LEU A 277 30.23 -3.43 -25.40
CA LEU A 277 29.35 -3.59 -24.25
C LEU A 277 28.79 -2.23 -23.82
N VAL A 278 27.53 -2.24 -23.41
CA VAL A 278 26.84 -1.08 -22.84
C VAL A 278 26.33 -1.43 -21.45
N ARG A 279 26.61 -0.57 -20.48
CA ARG A 279 25.99 -0.62 -19.15
C ARG A 279 24.74 0.23 -19.17
N GLN A 280 23.65 -0.34 -18.73
CA GLN A 280 22.37 0.34 -18.60
C GLN A 280 21.95 0.29 -17.14
N ARG A 281 21.52 1.43 -16.59
CA ARG A 281 20.78 1.51 -15.34
C ARG A 281 19.45 2.22 -15.59
N ILE A 282 18.35 1.59 -15.22
CA ILE A 282 17.02 2.19 -15.21
C ILE A 282 16.60 2.32 -13.76
N THR A 283 16.46 3.55 -13.28
CA THR A 283 15.85 3.85 -12.00
C THR A 283 14.41 4.28 -12.25
N THR A 284 13.45 3.66 -11.57
CA THR A 284 12.03 4.01 -11.66
C THR A 284 11.51 4.38 -10.28
N TRP A 285 10.76 5.48 -10.20
CA TRP A 285 10.03 5.88 -8.99
C TRP A 285 8.52 5.83 -9.24
N ILE A 286 7.79 5.11 -8.39
CA ILE A 286 6.34 4.92 -8.48
C ILE A 286 5.70 5.39 -7.19
N ASN A 287 4.85 6.39 -7.28
CA ASN A 287 4.06 6.85 -6.16
C ASN A 287 2.78 6.00 -6.02
N ALA A 288 2.72 5.16 -4.99
CA ALA A 288 1.56 4.33 -4.67
C ALA A 288 0.51 5.07 -3.82
N GLY A 289 0.77 6.33 -3.45
CA GLY A 289 -0.12 7.19 -2.68
C GLY A 289 -0.12 6.87 -1.18
N ALA A 290 -1.16 7.32 -0.50
CA ALA A 290 -1.35 7.12 0.93
C ALA A 290 -1.73 5.66 1.27
N CYS A 291 -2.21 4.88 0.30
CA CYS A 291 -2.64 3.49 0.47
C CYS A 291 -3.71 3.32 1.56
N GLU A 292 -4.72 4.21 1.61
CA GLU A 292 -5.83 4.09 2.56
C GLU A 292 -6.87 3.09 2.05
N THR A 293 -7.14 3.19 0.75
CA THR A 293 -8.06 2.33 0.02
C THR A 293 -7.48 1.95 -1.35
N PRO A 294 -7.73 0.73 -1.86
CA PRO A 294 -7.27 0.33 -3.20
C PRO A 294 -8.00 1.09 -4.31
N TYR A 295 -9.03 1.87 -3.95
CA TYR A 295 -9.77 2.73 -4.87
C TYR A 295 -9.16 4.13 -4.99
N ASP A 296 -8.07 4.43 -4.27
CA ASP A 296 -7.37 5.69 -4.38
C ASP A 296 -6.88 5.89 -5.82
N PRO A 297 -7.15 7.04 -6.48
CA PRO A 297 -6.74 7.28 -7.86
C PRO A 297 -5.24 7.08 -8.07
N GLN A 298 -4.43 7.49 -7.08
CA GLN A 298 -2.98 7.30 -7.13
C GLN A 298 -2.59 5.81 -7.14
N TRP A 299 -3.24 4.97 -6.33
CA TRP A 299 -3.02 3.52 -6.33
C TRP A 299 -3.47 2.92 -7.66
N ILE A 300 -4.66 3.27 -8.14
CA ILE A 300 -5.21 2.77 -9.41
C ILE A 300 -4.29 3.13 -10.57
N SER A 301 -3.83 4.38 -10.66
CA SER A 301 -2.89 4.84 -11.68
C SER A 301 -1.54 4.13 -11.54
N ALA A 302 -1.02 3.98 -10.32
CA ALA A 302 0.21 3.24 -10.08
C ALA A 302 0.08 1.76 -10.47
N ALA A 303 -1.02 1.08 -10.16
CA ALA A 303 -1.21 -0.33 -10.48
C ALA A 303 -1.58 -0.60 -11.94
N GLY A 304 -2.37 0.31 -12.53
CA GLY A 304 -2.93 0.17 -13.87
C GLY A 304 -2.07 0.76 -14.98
N CYS A 305 -1.19 1.72 -14.68
CA CYS A 305 -0.35 2.34 -15.69
C CYS A 305 0.72 1.35 -16.17
N GLN A 306 0.52 0.87 -17.40
CA GLN A 306 1.52 0.16 -18.16
C GLN A 306 2.42 1.19 -18.85
N CYS A 307 3.22 1.96 -18.10
CA CYS A 307 4.25 2.88 -18.67
C CYS A 307 5.42 2.11 -19.34
N ALA A 308 5.02 1.18 -20.21
CA ALA A 308 5.72 0.16 -20.97
C ALA A 308 6.81 0.69 -21.87
N GLY A 309 6.64 1.92 -22.32
CA GLY A 309 7.52 2.55 -23.25
C GLY A 309 7.83 3.93 -22.74
N LEU A 310 9.11 4.24 -22.68
CA LEU A 310 9.61 5.61 -22.64
C LEU A 310 9.08 6.51 -23.79
N ARG A 311 8.18 6.00 -24.65
CA ARG A 311 7.66 6.66 -25.85
C ARG A 311 6.63 7.75 -25.52
N ASP A 312 5.78 7.54 -24.53
CA ASP A 312 4.72 8.49 -24.15
C ASP A 312 5.09 9.34 -22.92
N CYS A 313 6.34 9.23 -22.46
CA CYS A 313 6.85 10.03 -21.36
C CYS A 313 7.43 11.35 -21.88
N HIS A 314 7.20 12.44 -21.16
CA HIS A 314 7.91 13.69 -21.44
C HIS A 314 9.25 13.70 -20.71
N ARG A 315 10.25 14.34 -21.34
CA ARG A 315 11.55 14.57 -20.72
C ARG A 315 11.42 15.61 -19.61
N ILE A 316 12.10 15.36 -18.50
CA ILE A 316 12.23 16.30 -17.39
C ILE A 316 13.72 16.55 -17.13
N THR A 317 14.05 17.65 -16.44
CA THR A 317 15.40 17.85 -15.93
C THR A 317 15.61 17.09 -14.61
N PRO A 318 16.86 16.82 -14.19
CA PRO A 318 17.12 16.26 -12.87
C PRO A 318 16.53 17.10 -11.73
N GLU A 319 16.53 18.43 -11.88
CA GLU A 319 16.01 19.39 -10.91
C GLU A 319 14.48 19.32 -10.79
N ASP A 320 13.79 18.94 -11.87
CA ASP A 320 12.34 18.74 -11.88
C ASP A 320 11.91 17.44 -11.17
N SER A 321 12.85 16.52 -10.89
CA SER A 321 12.52 15.23 -10.29
C SER A 321 12.02 15.39 -8.86
N LEU A 322 10.85 14.83 -8.58
CA LEU A 322 10.24 14.84 -7.26
C LEU A 322 10.89 13.83 -6.30
N TYR A 323 11.62 12.85 -6.83
CA TYR A 323 12.09 11.70 -6.04
C TYR A 323 13.60 11.58 -5.97
N LEU A 324 14.36 12.10 -6.95
CA LEU A 324 15.81 11.91 -7.03
C LEU A 324 16.53 12.30 -5.72
N SER A 325 16.17 13.45 -5.13
CA SER A 325 16.78 13.96 -3.89
C SER A 325 16.52 13.07 -2.66
N HIS A 326 15.46 12.25 -2.68
CA HIS A 326 15.09 11.39 -1.58
C HIS A 326 15.83 10.04 -1.57
N TYR A 327 16.52 9.68 -2.65
CA TYR A 327 17.20 8.39 -2.77
C TYR A 327 18.70 8.54 -2.98
N ASN A 328 19.47 7.57 -2.47
CA ASN A 328 20.91 7.57 -2.69
C ASN A 328 21.19 7.16 -4.14
N ASP A 329 21.85 8.03 -4.87
CA ASP A 329 22.15 7.79 -6.28
C ASP A 329 23.39 6.89 -6.49
N ARG A 330 24.14 6.62 -5.43
CA ARG A 330 25.36 5.81 -5.57
C ARG A 330 25.00 4.40 -6.02
N PRO A 331 25.67 3.86 -7.06
CA PRO A 331 25.55 2.45 -7.35
C PRO A 331 25.95 1.62 -6.10
N PRO A 332 25.32 0.46 -5.86
CA PRO A 332 25.70 -0.43 -4.76
C PRO A 332 27.21 -0.66 -4.74
N SER A 333 27.83 -0.60 -3.55
CA SER A 333 29.27 -0.68 -3.33
C SER A 333 29.95 -1.94 -3.91
N ASP A 334 29.18 -3.00 -4.15
CA ASP A 334 29.64 -4.23 -4.82
C ASP A 334 30.09 -4.00 -6.27
N GLN A 335 29.82 -2.82 -6.83
CA GLN A 335 30.33 -2.42 -8.15
C GLN A 335 31.82 -2.02 -8.15
N LYS A 336 32.46 -1.81 -6.98
CA LYS A 336 33.92 -1.53 -6.93
C LYS A 336 34.78 -2.78 -7.08
N ARG A 337 34.27 -3.98 -6.76
CA ARG A 337 34.98 -5.24 -7.02
C ARG A 337 34.69 -5.70 -8.45
N GLY A 338 35.53 -5.24 -9.36
CA GLY A 338 35.77 -5.83 -10.68
C GLY A 338 34.57 -6.47 -11.38
N PHE A 339 33.83 -5.67 -12.16
CA PHE A 339 32.86 -6.09 -13.19
C PHE A 339 33.39 -7.11 -14.23
N LEU A 340 34.66 -7.49 -14.13
CA LEU A 340 35.39 -8.43 -14.98
C LEU A 340 35.59 -9.80 -14.33
N ASN A 341 35.40 -9.92 -13.01
CA ASN A 341 35.77 -11.10 -12.24
C ASN A 341 34.58 -11.81 -11.56
N LEU A 342 33.34 -11.44 -11.90
CA LEU A 342 32.15 -12.13 -11.39
C LEU A 342 32.15 -13.57 -11.90
N SER A 343 32.52 -14.49 -11.01
CA SER A 343 32.56 -15.93 -11.23
C SER A 343 31.29 -16.56 -10.64
N TRP A 344 30.93 -17.76 -11.12
CA TRP A 344 29.80 -18.57 -10.64
C TRP A 344 29.68 -18.69 -9.11
N ARG A 345 30.76 -18.47 -8.35
CA ARG A 345 30.80 -18.59 -6.89
C ARG A 345 30.21 -17.38 -6.14
N ASP A 346 30.10 -16.22 -6.79
CA ASP A 346 29.59 -14.98 -6.17
C ASP A 346 28.05 -14.84 -6.31
N PHE A 347 27.43 -15.70 -7.12
CA PHE A 347 25.99 -15.88 -7.17
C PHE A 347 25.60 -16.90 -6.09
N ARG A 348 25.00 -16.44 -4.99
CA ARG A 348 24.05 -17.29 -4.28
C ARG A 348 22.71 -17.11 -4.97
N PRO A 349 22.27 -18.03 -5.84
CA PRO A 349 20.85 -18.07 -6.18
C PRO A 349 20.09 -18.14 -4.86
N ASP A 350 19.12 -17.26 -4.67
CA ASP A 350 18.14 -17.49 -3.63
C ASP A 350 17.44 -18.80 -4.03
N PRO A 351 17.60 -19.91 -3.28
CA PRO A 351 17.07 -21.21 -3.68
C PRO A 351 15.54 -21.20 -3.80
N PHE A 352 14.90 -20.13 -3.32
CA PHE A 352 13.44 -20.00 -3.25
C PHE A 352 12.83 -19.13 -4.35
N LEU A 353 13.63 -18.49 -5.21
CA LEU A 353 13.11 -17.79 -6.40
C LEU A 353 12.84 -18.73 -7.58
N PHE A 354 13.43 -19.92 -7.56
CA PHE A 354 13.15 -20.98 -8.51
C PHE A 354 12.45 -22.11 -7.77
N GLY A 355 11.13 -22.15 -7.87
CA GLY A 355 10.34 -23.35 -7.60
C GLY A 355 10.62 -24.46 -8.64
N ILE A 356 11.89 -24.76 -8.87
CA ILE A 356 12.34 -25.91 -9.66
C ILE A 356 12.77 -26.93 -8.62
N SER A 357 11.87 -27.86 -8.32
CA SER A 357 12.25 -29.14 -7.71
C SER A 357 13.25 -29.83 -8.63
N PHE A 358 14.39 -30.24 -8.09
CA PHE A 358 15.34 -31.13 -8.76
C PHE A 358 14.69 -32.43 -9.19
#